data_AF-A0A9N7QZJ0-F1
#
_entry.id   AF-A0A9N7QZJ0-F1
#
_cell.length_a   1.000
_cell.length_b   1.000
_cell.length_c   1.000
_cell.angle_alpha   90.00
_cell.angle_beta   90.00
_cell.angle_gamma   90.00
#
_symmetry.space_group_name_H-M   'P 1'
#
loop_
_entity.id
_entity.type
_entity.pdbx_description
1 polymer ?
#
loop_
_entity_poly.entity_id
_entity_poly.type
_entity_poly.pdbx_seq_one_letter_code
_entity_poly.pdbx_strand_id
1 'polypeptide(L)'
;MLVMTLGSTVAKTPSLALTEENLLFLEAWRTLDRAYVDKTFNGQSWFRYRENALRNEPMKTREETYAAIRKMVATLDDPFTRFLEPKKFKSLRSGTRNTLTGVGISIGYPTGKDKLTSGLVVVSAAPGGPANRAGVHSGDLILAIDDMSTESMGIYDAAELLQ
;
A
#
# COMPACT_ATOMS: atom_id res chain seq x y z
N MET A 1 -7.71 22.18 67.18
CA MET A 1 -6.70 21.44 66.38
C MET A 1 -7.47 20.73 65.26
N LEU A 2 -7.47 21.29 64.05
CA LEU A 2 -8.25 20.80 62.91
C LEU A 2 -7.31 20.02 61.98
N VAL A 3 -7.46 18.70 61.91
CA VAL A 3 -6.67 17.84 61.01
C VAL A 3 -7.44 17.67 59.71
N MET A 4 -7.02 18.37 58.65
CA MET A 4 -7.48 18.12 57.29
C MET A 4 -6.59 17.06 56.64
N THR A 5 -7.12 15.86 56.49
CA THR A 5 -6.52 14.81 55.65
C THR A 5 -6.85 15.09 54.18
N LEU A 6 -5.87 15.53 53.40
CA LEU A 6 -5.97 15.51 51.93
C LEU A 6 -5.90 14.06 51.46
N GLY A 7 -7.04 13.53 51.01
CA GLY A 7 -7.08 12.29 50.23
C GLY A 7 -6.53 12.57 48.83
N SER A 8 -5.33 12.11 48.55
CA SER A 8 -4.75 12.10 47.21
C SER A 8 -5.45 11.02 46.38
N THR A 9 -6.39 11.44 45.52
CA THR A 9 -6.95 10.57 44.49
C THR A 9 -5.87 10.35 43.42
N VAL A 10 -5.21 9.20 43.46
CA VAL A 10 -4.41 8.72 42.33
C VAL A 10 -5.40 8.43 41.19
N ALA A 11 -5.49 9.33 40.23
CA ALA A 11 -6.19 9.07 38.98
C ALA A 11 -5.50 7.89 38.30
N LYS A 12 -6.17 6.74 38.32
CA LYS A 12 -5.72 5.52 37.64
C LYS A 12 -5.88 5.76 36.14
N THR A 13 -4.82 6.21 35.48
CA THR A 13 -4.79 6.32 34.01
C THR A 13 -5.23 4.97 33.45
N PRO A 14 -6.31 4.88 32.66
CA PRO A 14 -6.72 3.62 32.09
C PRO A 14 -5.55 3.12 31.24
N SER A 15 -5.08 1.92 31.52
CA SER A 15 -4.19 1.20 30.60
C SER A 15 -4.89 1.20 29.25
N LEU A 16 -4.35 1.95 28.28
CA LEU A 16 -4.87 2.05 26.92
C LEU A 16 -4.97 0.63 26.35
N ALA A 17 -6.17 0.04 26.42
CA ALA A 17 -6.47 -1.16 25.67
C ALA A 17 -6.34 -0.77 24.20
N LEU A 18 -5.42 -1.42 23.48
CA LEU A 18 -5.29 -1.22 22.04
C LEU A 18 -6.63 -1.58 21.39
N THR A 19 -7.14 -0.68 20.55
CA THR A 19 -8.35 -0.91 19.77
C THR A 19 -8.07 -1.94 18.68
N GLU A 20 -9.12 -2.55 18.12
CA GLU A 20 -8.98 -3.43 16.95
C GLU A 20 -8.28 -2.72 15.77
N GLU A 21 -8.59 -1.44 15.60
CA GLU A 21 -7.98 -0.58 14.57
C GLU A 21 -6.47 -0.36 14.82
N ASN A 22 -6.07 -0.12 16.07
CA ASN A 22 -4.65 -0.04 16.42
C ASN A 22 -3.94 -1.37 16.21
N LEU A 23 -4.59 -2.50 16.50
CA LEU A 23 -4.03 -3.84 16.28
C LEU A 23 -3.84 -4.14 14.79
N LEU A 24 -4.79 -3.74 13.95
CA LEU A 24 -4.68 -3.87 12.50
C LEU A 24 -3.51 -3.08 11.94
N PHE A 25 -3.35 -1.81 12.36
CA PHE A 25 -2.19 -1.01 11.99
C PHE A 25 -0.88 -1.67 12.45
N LEU A 26 -0.83 -2.17 13.70
CA LEU A 26 0.33 -2.85 14.25
C LEU A 26 0.67 -4.14 13.52
N GLU A 27 -0.32 -4.88 13.03
CA GLU A 27 -0.11 -6.07 12.21
C GLU A 27 0.54 -5.72 10.87
N ALA A 28 0.04 -4.69 10.17
CA ALA A 28 0.64 -4.20 8.94
C ALA A 28 2.08 -3.71 9.18
N TRP A 29 2.30 -2.93 10.23
CA TRP A 29 3.63 -2.46 10.64
C TRP A 29 4.59 -3.62 10.91
N ARG A 30 4.13 -4.64 11.66
CA ARG A 30 4.93 -5.84 12.00
C ARG A 30 5.26 -6.66 10.76
N THR A 31 4.35 -6.69 9.77
CA THR A 31 4.56 -7.39 8.52
C THR A 31 5.71 -6.75 7.75
N LEU A 32 5.73 -5.43 7.64
CA LEU A 32 6.84 -4.68 7.04
C LEU A 32 8.13 -4.82 7.84
N ASP A 33 8.06 -4.68 9.17
CA ASP A 33 9.21 -4.83 10.07
C ASP A 33 9.97 -6.15 9.81
N ARG A 34 9.21 -7.25 9.69
CA ARG A 34 9.75 -8.59 9.46
C ARG A 34 10.15 -8.84 8.02
N ALA A 35 9.29 -8.53 7.06
CA ALA A 35 9.42 -8.99 5.68
C ALA A 35 10.04 -7.98 4.71
N TYR A 36 10.07 -6.69 5.04
CA TYR A 36 10.60 -5.67 4.13
C TYR A 36 12.10 -5.87 3.89
N VAL A 37 12.51 -5.73 2.64
CA VAL A 37 13.86 -6.07 2.16
C VAL A 37 14.91 -5.09 2.70
N ASP A 38 14.61 -3.78 2.65
CA ASP A 38 15.49 -2.74 3.18
C ASP A 38 15.21 -2.49 4.68
N LYS A 39 16.10 -2.99 5.55
CA LYS A 39 15.97 -2.82 7.00
C LYS A 39 16.30 -1.42 7.51
N THR A 40 16.73 -0.51 6.63
CA THR A 40 16.85 0.92 6.96
C THR A 40 15.53 1.67 6.77
N PHE A 41 14.53 1.05 6.15
CA PHE A 41 13.20 1.63 5.90
C PHE A 41 13.28 3.01 5.25
N ASN A 42 14.10 3.15 4.20
CA ASN A 42 14.37 4.43 3.57
C ASN A 42 14.95 5.48 4.56
N GLY A 43 15.90 5.05 5.40
CA GLY A 43 16.55 5.88 6.42
C GLY A 43 15.67 6.25 7.63
N GLN A 44 14.51 5.62 7.81
CA GLN A 44 13.58 5.94 8.88
C GLN A 44 13.73 5.03 10.09
N SER A 45 13.55 5.59 11.29
CA SER A 45 13.43 4.79 12.50
C SER A 45 12.03 4.16 12.58
N TRP A 46 11.93 2.90 12.14
CA TRP A 46 10.66 2.19 12.01
C TRP A 46 9.89 2.06 13.34
N PHE A 47 10.61 1.84 14.44
CA PHE A 47 10.02 1.78 15.78
C PHE A 47 9.47 3.14 16.24
N ARG A 48 10.20 4.24 15.99
CA ARG A 48 9.72 5.59 16.33
C ARG A 48 8.53 5.99 15.46
N TYR A 49 8.53 5.60 14.18
CA TYR A 49 7.39 5.82 13.31
C TYR A 49 6.12 5.20 13.90
N ARG A 50 6.19 3.95 14.36
CA ARG A 50 5.08 3.25 15.02
C ARG A 50 4.54 4.00 16.22
N GLU A 51 5.42 4.44 17.12
CA GLU A 51 5.01 5.16 18.33
C GLU A 51 4.35 6.49 18.02
N ASN A 52 4.90 7.23 17.05
CA ASN A 52 4.32 8.50 16.60
C ASN A 52 2.97 8.29 15.91
N ALA A 53 2.86 7.28 15.06
CA ALA A 53 1.62 6.97 14.34
C ALA A 53 0.48 6.63 15.32
N LEU A 54 0.74 5.76 16.31
CA LEU A 54 -0.26 5.39 17.33
C LEU A 54 -0.71 6.55 18.22
N ARG A 55 0.12 7.60 18.34
CA ARG A 55 -0.20 8.80 19.14
C ARG A 55 -0.93 9.88 18.34
N ASN A 56 -0.55 10.06 17.08
CA ASN A 56 -0.89 11.25 16.31
C ASN A 56 -1.84 10.99 15.14
N GLU A 57 -1.88 9.77 14.60
CA GLU A 57 -2.76 9.43 13.49
C GLU A 57 -4.14 9.02 14.01
N PRO A 58 -5.24 9.54 13.43
CA PRO A 58 -6.57 9.06 13.75
C PRO A 58 -6.72 7.61 13.24
N MET A 59 -7.14 6.71 14.13
CA MET A 59 -7.44 5.30 13.83
C MET A 59 -8.69 4.86 14.60
N LYS A 60 -9.78 5.62 14.45
CA LYS A 60 -11.06 5.33 15.10
C LYS A 60 -11.95 4.48 14.21
N THR A 61 -11.83 4.64 12.90
CA THR A 61 -12.60 3.90 11.89
C THR A 61 -11.69 3.06 11.01
N ARG A 62 -12.28 2.10 10.30
CA ARG A 62 -11.52 1.22 9.40
C ARG A 62 -10.86 2.00 8.27
N GLU A 63 -11.56 2.99 7.73
CA GLU A 63 -11.09 3.85 6.64
C GLU A 63 -9.92 4.72 7.08
N GLU A 64 -9.97 5.24 8.31
CA GLU A 64 -8.87 6.00 8.93
C GLU A 64 -7.63 5.11 9.10
N THR A 65 -7.80 3.89 9.62
CA THR A 65 -6.70 2.92 9.76
C THR A 65 -6.09 2.56 8.41
N TYR A 66 -6.92 2.34 7.38
CA TYR A 66 -6.42 2.07 6.02
C TYR A 66 -5.65 3.27 5.46
N ALA A 67 -6.10 4.50 5.70
CA ALA A 67 -5.37 5.70 5.32
C ALA A 67 -4.01 5.79 6.05
N ALA A 68 -3.98 5.50 7.35
CA ALA A 68 -2.73 5.48 8.13
C ALA A 68 -1.75 4.40 7.62
N ILE A 69 -2.24 3.20 7.28
CA ILE A 69 -1.39 2.15 6.70
C ILE A 69 -0.87 2.55 5.31
N ARG A 70 -1.70 3.15 4.45
CA ARG A 70 -1.25 3.67 3.14
C ARG A 70 -0.18 4.73 3.32
N LYS A 71 -0.35 5.67 4.26
CA LYS A 71 0.63 6.70 4.58
C LYS A 71 1.95 6.09 5.06
N MET A 72 1.87 5.08 5.93
CA MET A 72 3.04 4.33 6.42
C MET A 72 3.79 3.63 5.29
N VAL A 73 3.09 2.95 4.39
CA VAL A 73 3.71 2.29 3.24
C VAL A 73 4.34 3.29 2.28
N ALA A 74 3.68 4.42 2.05
CA ALA A 74 4.18 5.46 1.14
C ALA A 74 5.51 6.07 1.60
N THR A 75 5.82 6.10 2.90
CA THR A 75 7.11 6.65 3.36
C THR A 75 8.31 5.80 2.96
N LEU A 76 8.10 4.54 2.59
CA LEU A 76 9.16 3.64 2.14
C LEU A 76 9.67 3.97 0.74
N ASP A 77 8.94 4.81 -0.01
CA ASP A 77 9.27 5.22 -1.39
C ASP A 77 9.55 4.03 -2.34
N ASP A 78 8.87 2.90 -2.07
CA ASP A 78 8.96 1.69 -2.89
C ASP A 78 7.65 1.50 -3.67
N PRO A 79 7.67 1.53 -5.01
CA PRO A 79 6.47 1.35 -5.82
C PRO A 79 5.83 -0.04 -5.69
N PHE A 80 6.61 -1.05 -5.29
CA PHE A 80 6.14 -2.44 -5.18
C PHE A 80 5.54 -2.75 -3.81
N THR A 81 5.85 -1.96 -2.78
CA THR A 81 5.22 -2.10 -1.47
C THR A 81 3.92 -1.30 -1.45
N ARG A 82 2.79 -1.99 -1.33
CA ARG A 82 1.44 -1.40 -1.33
C ARG A 82 0.53 -2.09 -0.33
N PHE A 83 -0.40 -1.34 0.24
CA PHE A 83 -1.48 -1.89 1.03
C PHE A 83 -2.68 -2.21 0.13
N LEU A 84 -3.26 -3.41 0.30
CA LEU A 84 -4.45 -3.83 -0.43
C LEU A 84 -5.62 -4.00 0.55
N GLU A 85 -6.72 -3.33 0.23
CA GLU A 85 -7.97 -3.50 0.96
C GLU A 85 -8.60 -4.87 0.65
N PRO A 86 -9.43 -5.44 1.56
CA PRO A 86 -9.98 -6.79 1.41
C PRO A 86 -10.71 -7.02 0.07
N LYS A 87 -11.43 -6.01 -0.43
CA LYS A 87 -12.11 -6.07 -1.73
C LYS A 87 -11.11 -6.19 -2.89
N LYS A 88 -10.12 -5.29 -2.95
CA LYS A 88 -9.06 -5.31 -3.98
C LYS A 88 -8.26 -6.61 -3.94
N PHE A 89 -7.91 -7.09 -2.73
CA PHE A 89 -7.21 -8.36 -2.56
C PHE A 89 -8.03 -9.56 -3.04
N LYS A 90 -9.35 -9.56 -2.79
CA LYS A 90 -10.25 -10.61 -3.27
C LYS A 90 -10.35 -10.61 -4.79
N SER A 91 -10.49 -9.43 -5.41
CA SER A 91 -10.49 -9.31 -6.88
C SER A 91 -9.19 -9.80 -7.49
N LEU A 92 -8.04 -9.40 -6.93
CA LEU A 92 -6.73 -9.88 -7.37
C LEU A 92 -6.62 -11.41 -7.31
N ARG A 93 -7.01 -12.01 -6.18
CA ARG A 93 -6.95 -13.47 -6.00
C ARG A 93 -7.89 -14.22 -6.92
N SER A 94 -9.06 -13.65 -7.23
CA SER A 94 -10.02 -14.22 -8.18
C SER A 94 -9.54 -14.12 -9.62
N GLY A 95 -8.94 -12.99 -10.02
CA GLY A 95 -8.40 -12.78 -11.36
C GLY A 95 -7.28 -13.76 -11.73
N THR A 96 -6.49 -14.21 -10.75
CA THR A 96 -5.46 -15.25 -10.98
C THR A 96 -6.04 -16.67 -11.12
N ARG A 97 -7.29 -16.90 -10.68
CA ARG A 97 -7.90 -18.25 -10.62
C ARG A 97 -8.91 -18.52 -11.73
N ASN A 98 -9.61 -17.48 -12.19
CA ASN A 98 -10.52 -17.58 -13.32
C ASN A 98 -9.75 -17.30 -14.61
N THR A 99 -10.30 -17.70 -15.76
CA THR A 99 -9.79 -17.34 -17.09
C THR A 99 -9.43 -15.84 -17.12
N LEU A 100 -8.12 -15.53 -17.15
CA LEU A 100 -7.62 -14.17 -17.28
C LEU A 100 -8.24 -13.55 -18.54
N THR A 101 -9.28 -12.75 -18.35
CA THR A 101 -9.76 -11.82 -19.37
C THR A 101 -8.84 -10.62 -19.37
N GLY A 102 -8.58 -10.07 -20.54
CA GLY A 102 -7.79 -8.86 -20.68
C GLY A 102 -7.06 -8.78 -22.02
N VAL A 103 -6.32 -7.70 -22.20
CA VAL A 103 -5.67 -7.38 -23.50
C VAL A 103 -4.39 -8.18 -23.78
N GLY A 104 -3.93 -9.00 -22.82
CA GLY A 104 -2.79 -9.90 -22.97
C GLY A 104 -1.43 -9.22 -22.85
N ILE A 105 -1.28 -8.29 -21.91
CA ILE A 105 0.01 -7.65 -21.57
C ILE A 105 0.38 -7.88 -20.11
N SER A 106 1.68 -7.96 -19.85
CA SER A 106 2.25 -7.83 -18.52
C SER A 106 2.79 -6.41 -18.37
N ILE A 107 2.36 -5.71 -17.32
CA ILE A 107 2.78 -4.35 -17.02
C ILE A 107 3.76 -4.32 -15.85
N GLY A 108 4.55 -3.26 -15.76
CA GLY A 108 5.51 -3.05 -14.70
C GLY A 108 5.84 -1.57 -14.54
N TYR A 109 6.70 -1.27 -13.57
CA TYR A 109 7.29 0.06 -13.43
C TYR A 109 8.59 0.14 -14.24
N PRO A 110 8.91 1.29 -14.84
CA PRO A 110 10.15 1.47 -15.59
C PRO A 110 11.38 1.22 -14.71
N THR A 111 12.28 0.37 -15.19
CA THR A 111 13.54 0.01 -14.51
C THR A 111 14.75 0.44 -15.33
N GLY A 112 15.84 0.86 -14.68
CA GLY A 112 17.10 1.18 -15.37
C GLY A 112 17.16 2.61 -15.91
N LYS A 113 17.55 2.79 -17.18
CA LYS A 113 17.72 4.11 -17.83
C LYS A 113 16.40 4.89 -17.98
N ASP A 114 15.28 4.17 -17.96
CA ASP A 114 13.93 4.73 -18.13
C ASP A 114 13.29 5.15 -16.81
N LYS A 115 14.02 5.10 -15.68
CA LYS A 115 13.57 5.57 -14.35
C LYS A 115 13.10 7.03 -14.32
N LEU A 116 13.51 7.83 -15.31
CA LEU A 116 13.12 9.24 -15.43
C LEU A 116 11.66 9.38 -15.90
N THR A 117 11.06 8.33 -16.44
CA THR A 117 9.70 8.35 -16.93
C THR A 117 8.79 7.76 -15.85
N SER A 118 7.93 8.60 -15.27
CA SER A 118 6.88 8.13 -14.36
C SER A 118 5.77 7.45 -15.15
N GLY A 119 5.21 6.35 -14.64
CA GLY A 119 4.11 5.64 -15.28
C GLY A 119 4.32 4.13 -15.34
N LEU A 120 3.61 3.49 -16.26
CA LEU A 120 3.61 2.03 -16.44
C LEU A 120 4.21 1.66 -17.79
N VAL A 121 5.01 0.61 -17.80
CA VAL A 121 5.63 0.07 -19.02
C VAL A 121 5.14 -1.33 -19.30
N VAL A 122 5.11 -1.69 -20.58
CA VAL A 122 4.86 -3.05 -21.02
C VAL A 122 6.12 -3.88 -20.80
N VAL A 123 6.03 -4.90 -19.95
CA VAL A 123 7.10 -5.87 -19.71
C VAL A 123 7.07 -6.96 -20.77
N SER A 124 5.88 -7.41 -21.18
CA SER A 124 5.72 -8.39 -22.25
C SER A 124 4.29 -8.39 -22.79
N ALA A 125 4.13 -8.79 -24.05
CA ALA A 125 2.83 -9.09 -24.63
C ALA A 125 2.71 -10.60 -24.86
N ALA A 126 1.55 -11.17 -24.58
CA ALA A 126 1.28 -12.59 -24.79
C ALA A 126 1.37 -12.90 -26.30
N PRO A 127 2.18 -13.90 -26.73
CA PRO A 127 2.31 -14.24 -28.15
C PRO A 127 0.96 -14.57 -28.78
N GLY A 128 0.62 -13.90 -29.88
CA GLY A 128 -0.66 -14.07 -30.56
C GLY A 128 -1.87 -13.48 -29.82
N GLY A 129 -1.68 -12.83 -28.66
CA GLY A 129 -2.72 -12.13 -27.90
C GLY A 129 -3.16 -10.80 -28.55
N PRO A 130 -4.25 -10.17 -28.07
CA PRO A 130 -4.79 -8.93 -28.64
C PRO A 130 -3.75 -7.81 -28.76
N ALA A 131 -3.00 -7.53 -27.68
CA ALA A 131 -1.98 -6.50 -27.68
C ALA A 131 -0.79 -6.81 -28.61
N ASN A 132 -0.37 -8.08 -28.69
CA ASN A 132 0.68 -8.48 -29.62
C ASN A 132 0.24 -8.30 -31.09
N ARG A 133 -1.02 -8.61 -31.41
CA ARG A 133 -1.58 -8.34 -32.75
C ARG A 133 -1.75 -6.85 -33.05
N ALA A 134 -1.95 -6.03 -32.02
CA ALA A 134 -1.99 -4.57 -32.12
C ALA A 134 -0.59 -3.94 -32.25
N GLY A 135 0.49 -4.74 -32.20
CA GLY A 135 1.86 -4.23 -32.32
C GLY A 135 2.43 -3.64 -31.04
N VAL A 136 1.90 -4.02 -29.86
CA VAL A 136 2.47 -3.64 -28.56
C VAL A 136 3.69 -4.50 -28.27
N HIS A 137 4.78 -3.85 -27.86
CA HIS A 137 6.08 -4.47 -27.60
C HIS A 137 6.55 -4.22 -26.16
N SER A 138 7.52 -5.03 -25.73
CA SER A 138 8.22 -4.80 -24.47
C SER A 138 8.97 -3.46 -24.53
N GLY A 139 8.83 -2.66 -23.48
CA GLY A 139 9.42 -1.33 -23.37
C GLY A 139 8.47 -0.19 -23.74
N ASP A 140 7.30 -0.49 -24.31
CA ASP A 140 6.29 0.54 -24.61
C ASP A 140 5.80 1.19 -23.31
N LEU A 141 5.74 2.52 -23.32
CA LEU A 141 5.18 3.30 -22.23
C LEU A 141 3.66 3.40 -22.40
N ILE A 142 2.92 2.99 -21.37
CA ILE A 142 1.47 3.16 -21.32
C ILE A 142 1.22 4.57 -20.81
N LEU A 143 0.58 5.41 -21.63
CA LEU A 143 0.25 6.80 -21.30
C LEU A 143 -1.14 6.95 -20.67
N ALA A 144 -2.10 6.16 -21.16
CA ALA A 144 -3.47 6.17 -20.67
C ALA A 144 -4.14 4.80 -20.90
N ILE A 145 -5.13 4.49 -20.06
CA ILE A 145 -6.06 3.36 -20.22
C ILE A 145 -7.46 3.92 -20.07
N ASP A 146 -8.34 3.71 -21.06
CA ASP A 146 -9.69 4.29 -21.10
C ASP A 146 -9.73 5.80 -20.79
N ASP A 147 -8.88 6.57 -21.47
CA ASP A 147 -8.68 8.01 -21.29
C ASP A 147 -8.18 8.45 -19.89
N MET A 148 -7.87 7.51 -18.98
CA MET A 148 -7.27 7.81 -17.69
C MET A 148 -5.74 7.73 -17.74
N SER A 149 -5.08 8.83 -17.34
CA SER A 149 -3.61 8.89 -17.28
C SER A 149 -3.03 7.85 -16.32
N THR A 150 -1.98 7.17 -16.77
CA THR A 150 -1.26 6.14 -16.00
C THR A 150 -0.07 6.69 -15.20
N GLU A 151 0.27 7.98 -15.32
CA GLU A 151 1.46 8.58 -14.67
C GLU A 151 1.46 8.40 -13.15
N SER A 152 0.27 8.51 -12.53
CA SER A 152 0.07 8.35 -11.08
C SER A 152 -0.67 7.05 -10.72
N MET A 153 -0.94 6.20 -11.71
CA MET A 153 -1.77 5.02 -11.53
C MET A 153 -0.97 3.87 -10.90
N GLY A 154 -1.57 3.19 -9.92
CA GLY A 154 -1.00 1.97 -9.36
C GLY A 154 -1.07 0.82 -10.36
N ILE A 155 -0.08 -0.07 -10.34
CA ILE A 155 -0.05 -1.26 -11.21
C ILE A 155 -1.31 -2.13 -11.06
N TYR A 156 -1.88 -2.20 -9.85
CA TYR A 156 -3.10 -2.95 -9.59
C TYR A 156 -4.35 -2.27 -10.17
N ASP A 157 -4.42 -0.95 -10.12
CA ASP A 157 -5.56 -0.20 -10.68
C ASP A 157 -5.52 -0.29 -12.22
N ALA A 158 -4.33 -0.18 -12.82
CA ALA A 158 -4.16 -0.42 -14.25
C ALA A 158 -4.51 -1.87 -14.65
N ALA A 159 -4.13 -2.85 -13.84
CA ALA A 159 -4.49 -4.25 -14.09
C ALA A 159 -6.00 -4.49 -14.03
N GLU A 160 -6.76 -3.70 -13.26
CA GLU A 160 -8.22 -3.78 -13.19
C GLU A 160 -8.88 -3.19 -14.45
N LEU A 161 -8.31 -2.13 -15.03
CA LEU A 161 -8.81 -1.51 -16.26
C LEU A 161 -8.51 -2.32 -17.53
N LEU A 162 -7.46 -3.16 -17.49
CA LEU A 162 -7.02 -3.96 -18.65
C LEU A 162 -7.70 -5.33 -18.76
N GLN A 163 -8.62 -5.66 -17.83
CA GLN A 163 -9.32 -6.95 -17.72
C GLN A 163 -10.68 -6.95 -18.43
#